data_AF-A0A507DVC2-F1
#
_entry.id   AF-A0A507DVC2-F1
#
_cell.length_a   1.000
_cell.length_b   1.000
_cell.length_c   1.000
_cell.angle_alpha   90.00
_cell.angle_beta   90.00
_cell.angle_gamma   90.00
#
_symmetry.space_group_name_H-M   'P 1'
#
loop_
_entity.id
_entity.type
_entity.pdbx_description
1 polymer ?
#
loop_
_entity_poly.entity_id
_entity_poly.type
_entity_poly.pdbx_seq_one_letter_code
_entity_poly.pdbx_strand_id
1 'polypeptide(L)'
;MRKLKLPMTNEVCRGCELGKHKRSPFNGTMTRSKTPLDCLHFDLNGPHIPAVGDEKYTLVVIDDYSRFTWIFFLKVKSESTAKLIEFINFIENQTNEQKEILHELTAADSPQSNSHSKTTLAELGATSVYLRNRLPHKANNNTSPYEQFYSKGPSLAHLLVIWASAFVHLVKRKQVSKLAPRTVVRRSS
;
A
#
# COMPACT_ATOMS: atom_id res chain seq x y z
N MET A 1 -9.10 51.15 2.85
CA MET A 1 -10.16 50.11 2.95
C MET A 1 -11.50 50.79 3.14
N ARG A 2 -12.46 50.61 2.23
CA ARG A 2 -13.82 51.16 2.38
C ARG A 2 -14.59 50.32 3.41
N LYS A 3 -15.02 50.94 4.52
CA LYS A 3 -15.91 50.30 5.49
C LYS A 3 -17.30 50.20 4.86
N LEU A 4 -17.71 48.99 4.49
CA LEU A 4 -19.09 48.72 4.10
C LEU A 4 -19.96 48.95 5.35
N LYS A 5 -20.86 49.95 5.30
CA LYS A 5 -21.89 50.19 6.34
C LYS A 5 -23.00 49.15 6.19
N LEU A 6 -22.69 47.89 6.48
CA LEU A 6 -23.71 46.86 6.58
C LEU A 6 -24.47 47.04 7.89
N PRO A 7 -25.81 46.92 7.88
CA PRO A 7 -26.59 46.93 9.12
C PRO A 7 -26.11 45.78 10.00
N MET A 8 -25.60 46.10 11.18
CA MET A 8 -25.20 45.10 12.17
C MET A 8 -26.46 44.63 12.89
N THR A 9 -27.01 43.49 12.46
CA THR A 9 -28.06 42.79 13.20
C THR A 9 -27.39 41.87 14.22
N ASN A 10 -27.93 41.78 15.43
CA ASN A 10 -27.54 40.75 16.41
C ASN A 10 -28.09 39.36 16.03
N GLU A 11 -28.88 39.30 14.97
CA GLU A 11 -29.38 38.05 14.40
C GLU A 11 -28.28 37.38 13.57
N VAL A 12 -28.00 36.13 13.90
CA VAL A 12 -27.05 35.31 13.16
C VAL A 12 -27.63 35.07 11.76
N CYS A 13 -26.92 35.54 10.73
CA CYS A 13 -27.31 35.29 9.35
C CYS A 13 -27.32 33.78 9.08
N ARG A 14 -28.46 33.24 8.60
CA ARG A 14 -28.62 31.83 8.23
C ARG A 14 -27.53 31.34 7.27
N GLY A 15 -27.10 32.18 6.34
CA GLY A 15 -25.99 31.86 5.43
C GLY A 15 -24.64 31.76 6.15
N CYS A 16 -24.39 32.63 7.12
CA CYS A 16 -23.18 32.55 7.97
C CYS A 16 -23.22 31.35 8.93
N GLU A 17 -24.40 30.98 9.43
CA GLU A 17 -24.60 29.80 10.27
C GLU A 17 -24.33 28.52 9.47
N LEU A 18 -24.92 28.38 8.29
CA LEU A 18 -24.68 27.25 7.39
C LEU A 18 -23.23 27.20 6.90
N GLY A 19 -22.62 28.35 6.59
CA GLY A 19 -21.22 28.43 6.17
C GLY A 19 -20.21 28.12 7.29
N LYS A 20 -20.59 28.33 8.55
CA LYS A 20 -19.77 28.00 9.74
C LYS A 20 -20.15 26.64 10.37
N HIS A 21 -21.14 25.94 9.82
CA HIS A 21 -21.55 24.65 10.33
C HIS A 21 -20.45 23.61 10.10
N LYS A 22 -19.95 23.00 11.17
CA LYS A 22 -19.01 21.88 11.10
C LYS A 22 -19.73 20.69 10.46
N ARG A 23 -19.09 19.99 9.52
CA ARG A 23 -19.63 18.75 8.93
C ARG A 23 -20.14 17.84 10.06
N SER A 24 -21.42 17.48 10.02
CA SER A 24 -22.03 16.60 11.01
C SER A 24 -21.23 15.31 11.13
N PRO A 25 -21.10 14.72 12.33
CA PRO A 25 -20.47 13.42 12.49
C PRO A 25 -21.16 12.42 11.57
N PHE A 26 -20.35 11.66 10.82
CA PHE A 26 -20.85 10.62 9.95
C PHE A 26 -21.31 9.45 10.80
N ASN A 27 -22.62 9.20 10.87
CA ASN A 27 -23.23 8.12 11.66
C ASN A 27 -23.31 6.78 10.90
N GLY A 28 -22.58 6.62 9.80
CA GLY A 28 -22.56 5.37 9.06
C GLY A 28 -21.56 4.39 9.64
N THR A 29 -22.01 3.20 10.02
CA THR A 29 -21.12 2.05 10.23
C THR A 29 -20.52 1.69 8.87
N MET A 30 -19.20 1.85 8.69
CA MET A 30 -18.54 1.33 7.50
C MET A 30 -18.57 -0.20 7.55
N THR A 31 -19.48 -0.81 6.79
CA THR A 31 -19.55 -2.26 6.64
C THR A 31 -18.47 -2.70 5.66
N ARG A 32 -17.61 -3.61 6.13
CA ARG A 32 -16.62 -4.28 5.29
C ARG A 32 -17.32 -5.21 4.29
N SER A 33 -16.74 -5.36 3.10
CA SER A 33 -17.11 -6.39 2.14
C SER A 33 -17.12 -7.78 2.75
N LYS A 34 -17.95 -8.67 2.21
CA LYS A 34 -18.14 -10.05 2.72
C LYS A 34 -17.33 -11.07 1.91
N THR A 35 -17.12 -10.80 0.63
CA THR A 35 -16.34 -11.64 -0.28
C THR A 35 -15.25 -10.84 -1.00
N PRO A 36 -14.15 -11.48 -1.42
CA PRO A 36 -13.13 -10.83 -2.24
C PRO A 36 -13.75 -10.22 -3.50
N LEU A 37 -13.26 -9.03 -3.88
CA LEU A 37 -13.67 -8.30 -5.09
C LEU A 37 -15.07 -7.65 -5.06
N ASP A 38 -15.81 -7.72 -3.95
CA ASP A 38 -17.09 -7.01 -3.80
C ASP A 38 -16.94 -5.49 -3.85
N CYS A 39 -15.83 -4.97 -3.33
CA CYS A 39 -15.53 -3.55 -3.28
C CYS A 39 -14.04 -3.33 -3.43
N LEU A 40 -13.68 -2.53 -4.44
CA LEU A 40 -12.31 -2.10 -4.69
C LEU A 40 -12.20 -0.61 -4.37
N HIS A 41 -11.21 -0.27 -3.55
CA HIS A 41 -10.80 1.11 -3.32
C HIS A 41 -9.59 1.39 -4.20
N PHE A 42 -9.57 2.51 -4.90
CA PHE A 42 -8.41 2.91 -5.68
C PHE A 42 -8.06 4.36 -5.38
N ASP A 43 -6.77 4.65 -5.39
CA ASP A 43 -6.22 5.99 -5.20
C ASP A 43 -5.06 6.23 -6.16
N LEU A 44 -4.93 7.48 -6.59
CA LEU A 44 -3.89 7.91 -7.52
C LEU A 44 -2.98 8.91 -6.83
N ASN A 45 -1.73 8.51 -6.66
CA ASN A 45 -0.68 9.29 -6.01
C ASN A 45 0.33 9.84 -7.03
N GLY A 46 0.95 10.99 -6.74
CA GLY A 46 1.97 11.64 -7.58
C GLY A 46 1.71 13.15 -7.83
N PRO A 47 2.62 13.85 -8.54
CA PRO A 47 3.81 13.34 -9.22
C PRO A 47 4.98 13.04 -8.27
N HIS A 48 5.59 11.87 -8.41
CA HIS A 48 6.82 11.48 -7.75
C HIS A 48 8.03 11.96 -8.54
N ILE A 49 9.18 12.04 -7.87
CA ILE A 49 10.46 12.25 -8.55
C ILE A 49 10.63 11.05 -9.50
N PRO A 50 10.70 11.28 -10.82
CA PRO A 50 10.70 10.20 -11.79
C PRO A 50 11.90 9.29 -11.56
N ALA A 51 11.64 7.99 -11.48
CA ALA A 51 12.68 6.98 -11.50
C ALA A 51 13.18 6.74 -12.94
N VAL A 52 14.09 5.78 -13.11
CA VAL A 52 14.45 5.28 -14.43
C VAL A 52 13.17 4.70 -15.07
N GLY A 53 12.61 5.40 -16.07
CA GLY A 53 11.35 5.01 -16.75
C GLY A 53 10.34 6.16 -16.96
N ASP A 54 10.53 7.29 -16.26
CA ASP A 54 9.66 8.49 -16.31
C ASP A 54 8.23 8.28 -15.74
N GLU A 55 8.02 7.22 -14.96
CA GLU A 55 6.78 7.02 -14.21
C GLU A 55 6.71 8.01 -13.04
N LYS A 56 5.71 8.87 -13.08
CA LYS A 56 5.50 9.96 -12.11
C LYS A 56 4.31 9.68 -11.20
N TYR A 57 3.41 8.81 -11.60
CA TYR A 57 2.19 8.54 -10.86
C TYR A 57 2.10 7.08 -10.48
N THR A 58 1.40 6.81 -9.38
CA THR A 58 1.18 5.48 -8.86
C THR A 58 -0.30 5.32 -8.60
N LEU A 59 -0.93 4.40 -9.32
CA LEU A 59 -2.29 3.98 -9.08
C LEU A 59 -2.25 2.76 -8.15
N VAL A 60 -2.88 2.88 -6.98
CA VAL A 60 -3.00 1.79 -6.02
C VAL A 60 -4.44 1.32 -6.01
N VAL A 61 -4.65 0.01 -6.13
CA VAL A 61 -5.96 -0.62 -6.02
C VAL A 61 -5.94 -1.60 -4.86
N ILE A 62 -6.95 -1.57 -3.99
CA ILE A 62 -7.02 -2.34 -2.77
C ILE A 62 -8.39 -3.01 -2.67
N ASP A 63 -8.41 -4.32 -2.49
CA ASP A 63 -9.62 -5.07 -2.18
C ASP A 63 -10.06 -4.82 -0.73
N ASP A 64 -11.33 -4.44 -0.52
CA ASP A 64 -11.86 -4.12 0.80
C ASP A 64 -11.93 -5.36 1.72
N TYR A 65 -12.24 -6.52 1.14
CA TYR A 65 -12.35 -7.75 1.90
C TYR A 65 -10.98 -8.25 2.37
N SER A 66 -10.05 -8.52 1.44
CA SER A 66 -8.76 -9.16 1.73
C SER A 66 -7.64 -8.19 2.06
N ARG A 67 -7.79 -6.89 1.74
CA ARG A 67 -6.70 -5.91 1.70
C ARG A 67 -5.60 -6.24 0.69
N PHE A 68 -5.88 -7.14 -0.24
CA PHE A 68 -4.96 -7.42 -1.34
C PHE A 68 -4.77 -6.16 -2.15
N THR A 69 -3.51 -5.81 -2.40
CA THR A 69 -3.13 -4.55 -3.04
C THR A 69 -2.47 -4.81 -4.40
N TRP A 70 -2.91 -4.08 -5.41
CA TRP A 70 -2.25 -3.96 -6.71
C TRP A 70 -1.69 -2.54 -6.85
N ILE A 71 -0.59 -2.41 -7.58
CA ILE A 71 0.06 -1.14 -7.85
C ILE A 71 0.37 -1.05 -9.34
N PHE A 72 0.13 0.11 -9.93
CA PHE A 72 0.46 0.41 -11.32
C PHE A 72 1.23 1.71 -11.38
N PHE A 73 2.32 1.72 -12.13
CA PHE A 73 3.14 2.92 -12.34
C PHE A 73 2.77 3.56 -13.68
N LEU A 74 2.51 4.87 -13.66
CA LEU A 74 2.01 5.62 -14.81
C LEU A 74 2.94 6.81 -15.11
N LYS A 75 3.10 7.14 -16.38
CA LYS A 75 3.89 8.31 -16.82
C LYS A 75 3.09 9.58 -16.71
N VAL A 76 1.80 9.50 -17.04
CA VAL A 76 0.86 10.63 -16.99
C VAL A 76 -0.43 10.25 -16.27
N LYS A 77 -1.05 11.24 -15.61
CA LYS A 77 -2.29 11.04 -14.84
C LYS A 77 -3.43 10.46 -15.68
N SER A 78 -3.52 10.82 -16.96
CA SER A 78 -4.60 10.39 -17.86
C SER A 78 -4.59 8.88 -18.18
N GLU A 79 -3.49 8.17 -17.93
CA GLU A 79 -3.41 6.72 -18.13
C GLU A 79 -4.23 5.93 -17.09
N SER A 80 -4.60 6.54 -15.97
CA SER A 80 -5.25 5.85 -14.84
C SER A 80 -6.57 5.19 -15.24
N THR A 81 -7.39 5.86 -16.05
CA THR A 81 -8.70 5.35 -16.45
C THR A 81 -8.56 4.12 -17.35
N ALA A 82 -7.67 4.18 -18.33
CA ALA A 82 -7.41 3.04 -19.22
C ALA A 82 -6.89 1.84 -18.41
N LYS A 83 -5.97 2.07 -17.47
CA LYS A 83 -5.41 1.02 -16.61
C LYS A 83 -6.43 0.40 -15.68
N LEU A 84 -7.36 1.19 -15.12
CA LEU A 84 -8.45 0.64 -14.32
C LEU A 84 -9.39 -0.24 -15.14
N ILE A 85 -9.74 0.17 -16.37
CA ILE A 85 -10.59 -0.65 -17.26
C ILE A 85 -9.89 -1.96 -17.63
N GLU A 86 -8.61 -1.89 -18.03
CA GLU A 86 -7.79 -3.08 -18.31
C GLU A 86 -7.75 -4.03 -17.11
N PHE A 87 -7.57 -3.48 -15.90
CA PHE A 87 -7.53 -4.25 -14.67
C PHE A 87 -8.87 -4.92 -14.31
N ILE A 88 -9.99 -4.21 -14.47
CA ILE A 88 -11.32 -4.76 -14.21
C ILE A 88 -11.60 -5.92 -15.18
N ASN A 89 -11.39 -5.71 -16.48
CA ASN A 89 -11.56 -6.75 -17.50
C ASN A 89 -10.68 -7.97 -17.21
N PHE A 90 -9.43 -7.74 -16.78
CA PHE A 90 -8.52 -8.80 -16.38
C PHE A 90 -9.09 -9.62 -15.21
N ILE A 91 -9.58 -8.97 -14.15
CA ILE A 91 -10.16 -9.66 -12.99
C ILE A 91 -11.40 -10.45 -13.39
N GLU A 92 -12.31 -9.87 -14.17
CA GLU A 92 -13.54 -10.53 -14.62
C GLU A 92 -13.23 -11.81 -15.40
N ASN A 93 -12.24 -11.76 -16.30
CA ASN A 93 -11.78 -12.94 -17.05
C ASN A 93 -11.16 -14.01 -16.13
N GLN A 94 -10.36 -13.60 -15.14
CA GLN A 94 -9.74 -14.51 -14.15
C GLN A 94 -10.72 -15.08 -13.11
N THR A 95 -11.90 -14.50 -12.97
CA THR A 95 -12.97 -15.09 -12.15
C THR A 95 -13.76 -16.16 -12.92
N ASN A 96 -13.74 -16.11 -14.26
CA ASN A 96 -14.40 -17.10 -15.12
C ASN A 96 -13.50 -18.30 -15.48
N GLU A 97 -12.18 -18.12 -15.51
CA GLU A 97 -11.18 -19.20 -15.65
C GLU A 97 -10.35 -19.29 -14.36
N GLN A 98 -10.22 -20.48 -13.76
CA GLN A 98 -9.68 -20.65 -12.40
C GLN A 98 -8.35 -19.92 -12.12
N LYS A 99 -8.40 -18.90 -11.24
CA LYS A 99 -7.47 -18.32 -10.23
C LYS A 99 -5.93 -18.54 -10.25
N GLU A 100 -5.30 -19.23 -11.20
CA GLU A 100 -3.86 -19.55 -11.16
C GLU A 100 -2.96 -18.40 -11.65
N ILE A 101 -3.43 -17.48 -12.51
CA ILE A 101 -2.57 -16.53 -13.24
C ILE A 101 -2.27 -15.25 -12.44
N LEU A 102 -3.03 -14.92 -11.38
CA LEU A 102 -2.76 -13.71 -10.58
C LEU A 102 -1.40 -13.78 -9.83
N HIS A 103 -0.75 -14.95 -9.79
CA HIS A 103 0.60 -15.13 -9.26
C HIS A 103 1.67 -14.37 -10.08
N GLU A 104 1.42 -14.12 -11.37
CA GLU A 104 2.41 -13.57 -12.30
C GLU A 104 2.39 -12.04 -12.34
N LEU A 105 1.25 -11.37 -12.15
CA LEU A 105 1.20 -9.89 -12.24
C LEU A 105 1.79 -9.14 -11.04
N THR A 106 1.99 -9.79 -9.89
CA THR A 106 2.87 -9.21 -8.85
C THR A 106 4.36 -9.33 -9.19
N ALA A 107 4.72 -10.13 -10.19
CA ALA A 107 6.09 -10.34 -10.67
C ALA A 107 6.34 -9.78 -12.09
N ALA A 108 5.31 -9.54 -12.90
CA ALA A 108 5.43 -9.11 -14.30
C ALA A 108 5.87 -7.65 -14.46
N ASP A 109 5.73 -6.83 -13.42
CA ASP A 109 6.36 -5.50 -13.33
C ASP A 109 7.59 -5.50 -12.41
N SER A 110 8.14 -6.66 -12.05
CA SER A 110 9.53 -6.73 -11.55
C SER A 110 10.43 -6.78 -12.78
N PRO A 111 11.24 -5.75 -13.07
CA PRO A 111 12.41 -5.95 -13.89
C PRO A 111 13.19 -7.11 -13.28
N GLN A 112 13.24 -8.25 -13.98
CA GLN A 112 14.20 -9.28 -13.63
C GLN A 112 15.56 -8.64 -13.85
N SER A 113 16.24 -8.38 -12.74
CA SER A 113 17.52 -7.72 -12.69
C SER A 113 18.51 -8.41 -13.63
N ASN A 114 19.06 -7.65 -14.57
CA ASN A 114 20.42 -7.86 -15.00
C ASN A 114 21.16 -6.54 -14.82
N SER A 115 22.27 -6.61 -14.09
CA SER A 115 23.20 -5.54 -13.72
C SER A 115 22.84 -4.70 -12.49
N HIS A 116 23.80 -4.63 -11.56
CA HIS A 116 23.81 -3.76 -10.39
C HIS A 116 23.80 -2.29 -10.84
N SER A 117 22.63 -1.71 -11.09
CA SER A 117 22.49 -0.33 -11.51
C SER A 117 21.10 0.23 -11.17
N LYS A 118 21.02 0.96 -10.05
CA LYS A 118 19.94 1.86 -9.62
C LYS A 118 18.52 1.25 -9.54
N THR A 119 18.13 0.83 -8.33
CA THR A 119 16.78 0.34 -8.06
C THR A 119 15.74 1.42 -8.34
N THR A 120 14.73 1.11 -9.16
CA THR A 120 13.70 2.06 -9.57
C THR A 120 12.60 2.20 -8.51
N LEU A 121 11.81 3.29 -8.57
CA LEU A 121 10.61 3.45 -7.74
C LEU A 121 9.62 2.30 -8.01
N ALA A 122 9.54 1.86 -9.27
CA ALA A 122 8.69 0.74 -9.68
C ALA A 122 9.11 -0.56 -8.98
N GLU A 123 10.39 -0.91 -9.00
CA GLU A 123 10.95 -2.09 -8.34
C GLU A 123 10.70 -2.09 -6.83
N LEU A 124 10.99 -0.97 -6.16
CA LEU A 124 10.78 -0.83 -4.72
C LEU A 124 9.30 -0.91 -4.35
N GLY A 125 8.44 -0.24 -5.13
CA GLY A 125 7.00 -0.24 -4.90
C GLY A 125 6.38 -1.62 -5.15
N ALA A 126 6.77 -2.30 -6.22
CA ALA A 126 6.36 -3.68 -6.51
C ALA A 126 6.80 -4.63 -5.39
N THR A 127 8.06 -4.55 -4.95
CA THR A 127 8.58 -5.36 -3.83
C THR A 127 7.83 -5.09 -2.52
N SER A 128 7.55 -3.81 -2.22
CA SER A 128 6.79 -3.43 -1.02
C SER A 128 5.37 -4.02 -1.03
N VAL A 129 4.67 -3.92 -2.17
CA VAL A 129 3.33 -4.49 -2.34
C VAL A 129 3.37 -6.01 -2.27
N TYR A 130 4.37 -6.64 -2.90
CA TYR A 130 4.60 -8.07 -2.86
C TYR A 130 4.69 -8.60 -1.43
N LEU A 131 5.52 -7.96 -0.60
CA LEU A 131 5.69 -8.30 0.81
C LEU A 131 4.43 -8.01 1.61
N ARG A 132 3.81 -6.84 1.43
CA ARG A 132 2.57 -6.48 2.12
C ARG A 132 1.45 -7.48 1.88
N ASN A 133 1.31 -7.98 0.66
CA ASN A 133 0.29 -8.98 0.34
C ASN A 133 0.59 -10.33 1.01
N ARG A 134 1.85 -10.66 1.30
CA ARG A 134 2.26 -11.96 1.85
C ARG A 134 2.54 -11.96 3.35
N LEU A 135 2.56 -10.79 3.98
CA LEU A 135 2.75 -10.64 5.42
C LEU A 135 1.40 -10.51 6.16
N PRO A 136 1.34 -10.95 7.43
CA PRO A 136 0.18 -10.75 8.31
C PRO A 136 -0.31 -9.30 8.33
N HIS A 137 -1.62 -9.10 8.17
CA HIS A 137 -2.24 -7.78 8.24
C HIS A 137 -3.23 -7.69 9.41
N LYS A 138 -3.13 -6.62 10.22
CA LYS A 138 -3.94 -6.46 11.44
C LYS A 138 -5.45 -6.43 11.16
N ALA A 139 -5.86 -5.77 10.07
CA ALA A 139 -7.27 -5.72 9.68
C ALA A 139 -7.82 -7.12 9.31
N ASN A 140 -6.96 -8.09 9.06
CA ASN A 140 -7.33 -9.45 8.62
C ASN A 140 -7.12 -10.45 9.76
N ASN A 141 -7.19 -10.01 11.01
CA ASN A 141 -6.91 -10.85 12.19
C ASN A 141 -5.52 -11.52 12.10
N ASN A 142 -4.52 -10.81 11.57
CA ASN A 142 -3.17 -11.29 11.31
C ASN A 142 -3.05 -12.42 10.26
N THR A 143 -4.08 -12.64 9.44
CA THR A 143 -3.93 -13.41 8.20
C THR A 143 -3.32 -12.52 7.11
N SER A 144 -2.56 -13.11 6.18
CA SER A 144 -1.99 -12.33 5.07
C SER A 144 -3.06 -11.99 4.03
N PRO A 145 -3.00 -10.82 3.37
CA PRO A 145 -3.93 -10.50 2.29
C PRO A 145 -3.98 -11.57 1.19
N TYR A 146 -2.84 -12.16 0.86
CA TYR A 146 -2.72 -13.25 -0.11
C TYR A 146 -3.52 -14.48 0.33
N GLU A 147 -3.35 -14.92 1.57
CA GLU A 147 -4.09 -16.05 2.11
C GLU A 147 -5.59 -15.76 2.15
N GLN A 148 -5.99 -14.54 2.51
CA GLN A 148 -7.39 -14.14 2.54
C GLN A 148 -8.03 -14.06 1.15
N PHE A 149 -7.25 -13.74 0.11
CA PHE A 149 -7.72 -13.60 -1.26
C PHE A 149 -7.79 -14.94 -2.02
N TYR A 150 -6.77 -15.78 -1.86
CA TYR A 150 -6.65 -17.06 -2.56
C TYR A 150 -7.08 -18.28 -1.74
N SER A 151 -7.39 -18.10 -0.44
CA SER A 151 -7.63 -19.20 0.50
C SER A 151 -6.47 -20.20 0.59
N LYS A 152 -5.25 -19.77 0.25
CA LYS A 152 -4.03 -20.57 0.24
C LYS A 152 -2.86 -19.73 0.78
N GLY A 153 -2.05 -20.30 1.66
CA GLY A 153 -0.86 -19.63 2.19
C GLY A 153 0.18 -19.33 1.09
N PRO A 154 0.86 -18.17 1.13
CA PRO A 154 1.91 -17.86 0.18
C PRO A 154 3.17 -18.70 0.42
N SER A 155 3.86 -19.11 -0.65
CA SER A 155 5.22 -19.64 -0.51
C SER A 155 6.20 -18.50 -0.28
N LEU A 156 6.95 -18.57 0.82
CA LEU A 156 7.97 -17.57 1.19
C LEU A 156 9.40 -18.07 0.98
N ALA A 157 9.60 -19.27 0.41
CA ALA A 157 10.92 -19.89 0.28
C ALA A 157 11.91 -19.09 -0.60
N HIS A 158 11.37 -18.26 -1.51
CA HIS A 158 12.16 -17.40 -2.39
C HIS A 158 12.55 -16.06 -1.73
N LEU A 159 11.95 -15.71 -0.58
CA LEU A 159 12.35 -14.53 0.18
C LEU A 159 13.66 -14.83 0.88
N LEU A 160 14.76 -14.48 0.22
CA LEU A 160 16.08 -14.50 0.83
C LEU A 160 16.16 -13.35 1.85
N VAL A 161 16.57 -13.64 3.09
CA VAL A 161 16.90 -12.60 4.07
C VAL A 161 18.21 -11.95 3.61
N ILE A 162 18.11 -10.94 2.76
CA ILE A 162 19.28 -10.22 2.28
C ILE A 162 19.69 -9.22 3.37
N TRP A 163 20.87 -9.43 3.97
CA TRP A 163 21.60 -8.47 4.83
C TRP A 163 21.13 -8.18 6.26
N ALA A 164 20.29 -8.99 6.91
CA ALA A 164 20.03 -8.79 8.33
C ALA A 164 21.20 -9.28 9.21
N SER A 165 22.23 -8.45 9.39
CA SER A 165 23.12 -8.57 10.55
C SER A 165 22.30 -8.25 11.80
N ALA A 166 21.74 -9.28 12.43
CA ALA A 166 21.02 -9.11 13.69
C ALA A 166 22.06 -8.87 14.80
N PHE A 167 22.01 -7.70 15.44
CA PHE A 167 22.81 -7.39 16.61
C PHE A 167 22.08 -7.93 17.85
N VAL A 168 22.59 -9.01 18.41
CA VAL A 168 22.06 -9.53 19.69
C VAL A 168 22.68 -8.70 20.80
N HIS A 169 21.85 -8.01 21.58
CA HIS A 169 22.31 -7.28 22.76
C HIS A 169 22.74 -8.27 23.85
N LEU A 170 23.99 -8.19 24.30
CA LEU A 170 24.49 -9.04 25.37
C LEU A 170 24.05 -8.48 26.72
N VAL A 171 23.24 -9.26 27.45
CA VAL A 171 22.83 -8.95 28.84
C VAL A 171 24.06 -8.69 29.70
N LYS A 172 24.05 -7.63 30.53
CA LYS A 172 25.19 -7.16 31.35
C LYS A 172 25.93 -8.26 32.11
N ARG A 173 25.23 -9.29 32.59
CA ARG A 173 25.83 -10.45 33.29
C ARG A 173 26.83 -11.26 32.44
N LYS A 174 26.74 -11.20 31.11
CA LYS A 174 27.67 -11.88 30.18
C LYS A 174 28.79 -10.96 29.67
N GLN A 175 28.88 -9.72 30.16
CA GLN A 175 29.95 -8.79 29.80
C GLN A 175 31.15 -9.03 30.70
N VAL A 176 32.29 -9.36 30.10
CA VAL A 176 33.53 -9.67 30.83
C VAL A 176 34.19 -8.38 31.37
N SER A 177 33.90 -7.22 30.77
CA SER A 177 34.40 -5.91 31.24
C SER A 177 33.53 -4.74 30.75
N LYS A 178 33.71 -3.56 31.36
CA LYS A 178 32.97 -2.32 31.02
C LYS A 178 33.21 -1.85 29.57
N LEU A 179 34.36 -2.23 28.99
CA LEU A 179 34.75 -1.93 27.61
C LEU A 179 34.47 -3.08 26.63
N ALA A 180 33.91 -4.20 27.09
CA ALA A 180 33.56 -5.31 26.22
C ALA A 180 32.44 -4.91 25.22
N PRO A 181 32.46 -5.46 24.00
CA PRO A 181 31.43 -5.20 23.00
C PRO A 181 30.05 -5.59 23.54
N ARG A 182 29.10 -4.65 23.44
CA ARG A 182 27.73 -4.81 23.98
C ARG A 182 26.78 -5.56 23.03
N THR A 183 27.25 -5.82 21.81
CA THR A 183 26.48 -6.47 20.75
C THR A 183 27.39 -7.44 19.99
N VAL A 184 26.81 -8.54 19.53
CA VAL A 184 27.48 -9.48 18.63
C VAL A 184 26.65 -9.55 17.36
N VAL A 185 27.30 -9.42 16.21
CA VAL A 185 26.68 -9.63 14.89
C VAL A 185 26.51 -11.12 14.71
N ARG A 186 25.27 -11.59 14.57
CA ARG A 186 25.01 -12.91 13.99
C ARG A 186 24.58 -12.74 12.55
N ARG A 187 25.32 -13.39 11.65
CA ARG A 187 24.86 -13.62 10.28
C ARG A 187 24.02 -14.90 10.30
N SER A 188 22.83 -14.86 9.70
CA SER A 188 22.07 -16.07 9.41
C SER A 188 22.88 -16.88 8.41
N SER A 189 23.34 -18.05 8.83
CA SER A 189 23.93 -19.10 7.98
C SER A 189 22.88 -19.71 7.07
#